data_AF-A0A949ZTI1-F1
#
_entry.id   AF-A0A949ZTI1-F1
#
_cell.length_a   1.000
_cell.length_b   1.000
_cell.length_c   1.000
_cell.angle_alpha   90.00
_cell.angle_beta   90.00
_cell.angle_gamma   90.00
#
_symmetry.space_group_name_H-M   'P 1'
#
loop_
_entity.id
_entity.type
_entity.pdbx_description
1 polymer ?
#
loop_
_entity_poly.entity_id
_entity_poly.type
_entity_poly.pdbx_seq_one_letter_code
_entity_poly.pdbx_strand_id
1 'polypeptide(L)'
;MPTASKSKPTFPAFSPAQIAAAKAAAPPASRRSRRVEWDKGVVTPGGGVAATIASVRRVRGPNKRPTKEQVAIRLDREIVGAFRAGGPGWQTRLNDALKEWLATRSGKRRQRRSITVR
;
A
#
# COMPACT_ATOMS: atom_id res chain seq x y z
N MET A 1 -14.04 15.56 -19.67
CA MET A 1 -12.72 15.00 -20.02
C MET A 1 -12.73 13.52 -19.64
N PRO A 2 -12.78 12.57 -20.59
CA PRO A 2 -12.66 11.16 -20.24
C PRO A 2 -11.17 10.85 -19.97
N THR A 3 -10.87 10.29 -18.81
CA THR A 3 -9.53 9.84 -18.44
C THR A 3 -9.31 8.42 -18.93
N ALA A 4 -8.38 8.23 -19.86
CA ALA A 4 -8.01 6.93 -20.39
C ALA A 4 -7.52 5.99 -19.27
N SER A 5 -8.13 4.80 -19.18
CA SER A 5 -7.71 3.71 -18.32
C SER A 5 -6.41 3.10 -18.87
N LYS A 6 -5.33 3.08 -18.09
CA LYS A 6 -4.08 2.42 -18.49
C LYS A 6 -4.30 0.90 -18.51
N SER A 7 -4.09 0.28 -19.67
CA SER A 7 -4.17 -1.17 -19.84
C SER A 7 -3.07 -1.88 -19.05
N LYS A 8 -3.44 -3.00 -18.41
CA LYS A 8 -2.52 -3.92 -17.72
C LYS A 8 -1.44 -4.39 -18.70
N PRO A 9 -0.14 -4.36 -18.35
CA PRO A 9 0.89 -4.88 -19.24
C PRO A 9 0.70 -6.40 -19.38
N THR A 10 0.28 -6.83 -20.56
CA THR A 10 0.30 -8.24 -20.95
C THR A 10 1.72 -8.56 -21.38
N PHE A 11 2.49 -9.21 -20.52
CA PHE A 11 3.76 -9.79 -20.95
C PHE A 11 3.44 -10.95 -21.89
N PRO A 12 4.02 -11.00 -23.11
CA PRO A 12 3.83 -12.13 -23.99
C PRO A 12 4.43 -13.38 -23.32
N ALA A 13 3.72 -14.51 -23.41
CA ALA A 13 4.28 -15.80 -23.01
C ALA A 13 5.47 -16.14 -23.92
N PHE A 14 6.51 -16.75 -23.37
CA PHE A 14 7.65 -17.23 -24.17
C PHE A 14 7.16 -18.25 -25.20
N SER A 15 7.61 -18.09 -26.45
CA SER A 15 7.29 -19.05 -27.50
C SER A 15 8.00 -20.40 -27.25
N PRO A 16 7.47 -21.52 -27.77
CA PRO A 16 8.16 -22.82 -27.67
C PRO A 16 9.61 -22.79 -28.18
N ALA A 17 9.88 -21.98 -29.21
CA ALA A 17 11.23 -21.79 -29.74
C ALA A 17 12.14 -21.03 -28.78
N GLN A 18 11.63 -20.00 -28.08
CA GLN A 18 12.40 -19.29 -27.04
C GLN A 18 12.72 -20.21 -25.86
N ILE A 19 11.79 -21.08 -25.48
CA ILE A 19 12.00 -22.08 -24.42
C ILE A 19 13.07 -23.10 -24.86
N ALA A 20 13.02 -23.57 -26.11
CA ALA A 20 14.00 -24.49 -26.66
C ALA A 20 15.40 -23.87 -26.75
N ALA A 21 15.50 -22.62 -27.22
CA ALA A 21 16.76 -21.88 -27.29
C ALA A 21 17.35 -21.63 -25.90
N ALA A 22 16.52 -21.27 -24.91
CA ALA A 22 16.95 -21.11 -23.53
C ALA A 22 17.46 -22.43 -22.91
N LYS A 23 16.82 -23.56 -23.23
CA LYS A 23 17.29 -24.89 -22.83
C LYS A 23 18.62 -25.27 -23.51
N ALA A 24 18.80 -24.91 -24.78
CA ALA A 24 20.02 -25.19 -25.52
C ALA A 24 21.21 -24.31 -25.07
N ALA A 25 20.94 -23.06 -24.69
CA ALA A 25 21.93 -22.13 -24.15
C ALA A 25 22.24 -22.37 -22.66
N ALA A 26 21.54 -23.30 -22.00
CA ALA A 26 21.84 -23.65 -20.63
C ALA A 26 23.24 -24.28 -20.56
N PRO A 27 24.10 -23.86 -19.62
CA PRO A 27 25.40 -24.49 -19.45
C PRO A 27 25.21 -26.00 -19.22
N PRO A 28 26.10 -26.85 -19.77
CA PRO A 28 25.99 -28.29 -19.59
C PRO A 28 25.92 -28.58 -18.09
N ALA A 29 25.03 -29.50 -17.72
CA ALA A 29 24.81 -29.87 -16.32
C ALA A 29 26.16 -30.21 -15.70
N SER A 30 26.69 -29.28 -14.90
CA SER A 30 27.92 -29.56 -14.17
C SER A 30 27.62 -30.76 -13.30
N ARG A 31 28.54 -31.74 -13.28
CA ARG A 31 28.46 -32.90 -12.40
C ARG A 31 28.66 -32.39 -10.98
N ARG A 32 27.62 -31.73 -10.43
CA ARG A 32 27.60 -31.21 -9.08
C ARG A 32 27.97 -32.36 -8.18
N SER A 33 28.98 -32.16 -7.35
CA SER A 33 29.28 -33.05 -6.26
C SER A 33 27.97 -33.42 -5.57
N ARG A 34 27.77 -34.71 -5.28
CA ARG A 34 26.55 -35.25 -4.64
C ARG A 34 26.31 -34.66 -3.23
N ARG A 35 27.16 -33.72 -2.79
CA ARG A 35 27.12 -33.03 -1.51
C ARG A 35 26.47 -31.66 -1.76
N VAL A 36 25.17 -31.57 -1.47
CA VAL A 36 24.49 -30.27 -1.38
C VAL A 36 25.12 -29.53 -0.21
N GLU A 37 25.72 -28.38 -0.46
CA GLU A 37 26.34 -27.54 0.57
C GLU A 37 25.24 -26.77 1.33
N TRP A 38 24.78 -27.36 2.42
CA TRP A 38 23.69 -26.84 3.27
C TRP A 38 24.13 -25.73 4.23
N ASP A 39 25.41 -25.36 4.22
CA ASP A 39 26.01 -24.41 5.17
C ASP A 39 25.36 -23.01 5.15
N LYS A 40 24.75 -22.62 4.02
CA LYS A 40 24.00 -21.36 3.87
C LYS A 40 22.49 -21.54 3.77
N GLY A 41 21.96 -22.71 4.13
CA GLY A 41 20.53 -23.00 4.09
C GLY A 41 19.78 -22.31 5.23
N VAL A 42 18.76 -21.51 4.90
CA VAL A 42 17.82 -20.97 5.91
C VAL A 42 16.77 -22.04 6.22
N VAL A 43 16.84 -22.63 7.41
CA VAL A 43 15.83 -23.59 7.89
C VAL A 43 14.63 -22.80 8.43
N THR A 44 13.46 -22.98 7.81
CA THR A 44 12.20 -22.44 8.32
C THR A 44 11.58 -23.46 9.29
N PRO A 45 11.36 -23.13 10.57
CA PRO A 45 10.68 -24.02 11.51
C PRO A 45 9.28 -24.40 10.99
N GLY A 46 8.94 -25.69 11.03
CA GLY A 46 7.67 -26.23 10.51
C GLY A 46 7.74 -26.83 9.09
N GLY A 47 8.75 -26.47 8.29
CA GLY A 47 9.07 -27.12 7.01
C GLY A 47 8.08 -26.91 5.85
N GLY A 48 8.58 -27.11 4.62
CA GLY A 48 7.77 -27.15 3.40
C GLY A 48 7.70 -25.83 2.60
N VAL A 49 7.48 -25.97 1.29
CA VAL A 49 7.40 -24.84 0.33
C VAL A 49 6.38 -23.80 0.79
N ALA A 50 5.26 -24.22 1.37
CA ALA A 50 4.22 -23.31 1.88
C ALA A 50 4.70 -22.45 3.06
N ALA A 51 5.41 -23.04 4.04
CA ALA A 51 5.94 -22.31 5.19
C ALA A 51 7.04 -21.32 4.77
N THR A 52 7.91 -21.72 3.83
CA THR A 52 8.93 -20.84 3.25
C THR A 52 8.32 -19.71 2.43
N ILE A 53 7.27 -19.99 1.63
CA ILE A 53 6.53 -18.94 0.93
C ILE A 53 5.89 -17.97 1.93
N ALA A 54 5.30 -18.47 3.01
CA ALA A 54 4.68 -17.63 4.04
C ALA A 54 5.70 -16.75 4.80
N SER A 55 6.89 -17.28 5.10
CA SER A 55 7.94 -16.51 5.80
C SER A 55 8.60 -15.46 4.89
N VAL A 56 8.77 -15.75 3.60
CA VAL A 56 9.31 -14.82 2.61
C VAL A 56 8.30 -13.74 2.23
N ARG A 57 7.00 -14.05 2.27
CA ARG A 57 5.94 -13.08 2.04
C ARG A 57 5.89 -12.13 3.24
N ARG A 58 6.62 -11.02 3.17
CA ARG A 58 6.45 -9.83 4.04
C ARG A 58 5.04 -9.27 3.86
N VAL A 59 4.05 -9.94 4.43
CA VAL A 59 2.69 -9.44 4.49
C VAL A 59 2.71 -8.40 5.60
N ARG A 60 2.39 -7.16 5.24
CA ARG A 60 2.16 -6.11 6.24
C ARG A 60 1.15 -6.67 7.24
N GLY A 61 1.53 -6.73 8.51
CA GLY A 61 0.70 -7.34 9.56
C GLY A 61 -0.72 -6.73 9.57
N PRO A 62 -1.69 -7.41 10.21
CA PRO A 62 -3.07 -6.94 10.28
C PRO A 62 -3.09 -5.46 10.67
N ASN A 63 -3.69 -4.62 9.84
CA ASN A 63 -3.78 -3.19 10.08
C ASN A 63 -4.69 -2.98 11.30
N LYS A 64 -4.09 -2.98 12.50
CA LYS A 64 -4.82 -3.29 13.74
C LYS A 64 -6.02 -2.38 13.99
N ARG A 65 -6.05 -1.15 13.48
CA ARG A 65 -7.22 -0.28 13.42
C ARG A 65 -7.02 0.75 12.29
N PRO A 66 -7.94 0.95 11.35
CA PRO A 66 -7.88 2.09 10.47
C PRO A 66 -7.99 3.37 11.32
N THR A 67 -6.93 4.15 11.42
CA THR A 67 -6.96 5.44 12.16
C THR A 67 -7.85 6.48 11.47
N LYS A 68 -8.22 6.23 10.22
CA LYS A 68 -9.04 7.12 9.40
C LYS A 68 -10.27 6.36 8.93
N GLU A 69 -11.43 6.96 9.14
CA GLU A 69 -12.69 6.46 8.60
C GLU A 69 -12.89 7.04 7.19
N GLN A 70 -13.19 6.19 6.22
CA GLN A 70 -13.49 6.64 4.85
C GLN A 70 -14.98 6.99 4.76
N VAL A 71 -15.27 8.28 4.74
CA VAL A 71 -16.64 8.79 4.60
C VAL A 71 -16.81 9.46 3.23
N ALA A 72 -17.88 9.10 2.52
CA ALA A 72 -18.24 9.74 1.26
C ALA A 72 -19.09 11.00 1.53
N ILE A 73 -18.43 12.16 1.68
CA ILE A 73 -19.10 13.45 1.86
C ILE A 73 -19.11 14.27 0.57
N ARG A 74 -20.19 15.01 0.33
CA ARG A 74 -20.28 16.01 -0.75
C ARG A 74 -19.75 17.34 -0.23
N LEU A 75 -18.81 17.93 -0.98
CA LEU A 75 -18.22 19.24 -0.71
C LEU A 75 -18.43 20.15 -1.91
N ASP A 76 -18.43 21.46 -1.67
CA ASP A 76 -18.50 22.45 -2.73
C ASP A 76 -17.31 22.31 -3.70
N ARG A 77 -17.57 22.54 -4.99
CA ARG A 77 -16.55 22.52 -6.05
C ARG A 77 -15.48 23.57 -5.81
N GLU A 78 -15.83 24.75 -5.31
CA GLU A 78 -14.86 25.83 -5.08
C GLU A 78 -13.84 25.44 -4.01
N ILE A 79 -14.32 24.86 -2.90
CA ILE A 79 -13.48 24.38 -1.80
C ILE A 79 -12.54 23.28 -2.32
N VAL A 80 -13.08 22.27 -2.99
CA VAL A 80 -12.29 21.16 -3.52
C VAL A 80 -11.28 21.66 -4.57
N GLY A 81 -11.66 22.65 -5.39
CA GLY A 81 -10.79 23.30 -6.36
C GLY A 81 -9.60 23.99 -5.69
N ALA A 82 -9.85 24.82 -4.67
CA ALA A 82 -8.81 25.52 -3.92
C ALA A 82 -7.79 24.56 -3.29
N PHE A 83 -8.26 23.49 -2.63
CA PHE A 83 -7.36 22.52 -2.03
C PHE A 83 -6.55 21.73 -3.06
N ARG A 84 -7.17 21.33 -4.18
CA ARG A 84 -6.50 20.60 -5.28
C ARG A 84 -5.45 21.44 -5.99
N ALA A 85 -5.65 22.75 -6.12
CA ALA A 85 -4.69 23.67 -6.71
C ALA A 85 -3.35 23.66 -5.94
N GLY A 86 -3.38 23.42 -4.63
CA GLY A 86 -2.18 23.25 -3.80
C GLY A 86 -1.38 21.97 -4.04
N GLY A 87 -1.78 21.11 -4.99
CA GLY A 87 -1.03 19.92 -5.40
C GLY A 87 -1.26 18.67 -4.53
N PRO A 88 -0.32 17.70 -4.58
CA PRO A 88 -0.43 16.44 -3.83
C PRO A 88 -0.64 16.66 -2.33
N GLY A 89 -1.37 15.75 -1.69
CA GLY A 89 -1.67 15.83 -0.24
C GLY A 89 -2.82 16.77 0.14
N TRP A 90 -3.59 17.29 -0.83
CA TRP A 90 -4.71 18.20 -0.57
C TRP A 90 -5.76 17.65 0.40
N GLN A 91 -6.01 16.34 0.41
CA GLN A 91 -6.92 15.70 1.36
C GLN A 91 -6.40 15.75 2.80
N THR A 92 -5.08 15.63 2.99
CA THR A 92 -4.44 15.77 4.30
C THR A 92 -4.60 17.20 4.82
N ARG A 93 -4.34 18.20 3.95
CA ARG A 93 -4.55 19.62 4.30
C ARG A 93 -6.01 19.93 4.66
N LEU A 94 -6.97 19.37 3.91
CA LEU A 94 -8.39 19.52 4.22
C LEU A 94 -8.73 18.92 5.59
N ASN A 95 -8.21 17.73 5.89
CA ASN A 95 -8.40 17.07 7.18
C ASN A 95 -7.80 17.87 8.33
N ASP A 96 -6.63 18.47 8.14
CA ASP A 96 -5.98 19.29 9.17
C ASP A 96 -6.71 20.61 9.42
N ALA A 97 -7.23 21.25 8.36
CA ALA A 97 -8.11 22.42 8.49
C ALA A 97 -9.38 22.11 9.30
N LEU A 98 -9.97 20.91 9.10
CA LEU A 98 -11.12 20.46 9.88
C LEU A 98 -10.78 20.27 11.36
N LYS A 99 -9.59 19.72 11.68
CA LYS A 99 -9.13 19.57 13.06
C LYS A 99 -8.92 20.92 13.74
N GLU A 100 -8.28 21.86 13.05
CA GLU A 100 -8.05 23.21 13.56
C GLU A 100 -9.37 23.91 13.87
N TRP A 101 -10.34 23.84 12.94
CA TRP A 101 -11.67 24.41 13.12
C TRP A 101 -12.42 23.81 14.33
N LEU A 102 -12.28 22.50 14.57
CA LEU A 102 -12.83 21.84 15.77
C LEU A 102 -12.15 22.34 17.06
N ALA A 103 -10.83 22.51 17.05
CA ALA A 103 -10.07 23.03 18.19
C ALA A 103 -10.46 24.47 18.54
N THR A 104 -10.63 25.34 17.54
CA THR A 104 -11.08 26.73 17.77
C THR A 104 -12.49 26.78 18.36
N ARG A 105 -13.38 25.87 17.94
CA ARG A 105 -14.79 25.84 18.39
C ARG A 105 -14.99 25.22 19.77
N SER A 106 -14.17 24.25 20.16
CA SER A 106 -14.26 23.63 21.49
C SER A 106 -13.97 24.63 22.61
N GLY A 107 -13.04 25.58 22.38
CA GLY A 107 -12.77 26.72 23.28
C GLY A 107 -13.96 27.68 23.41
N LYS A 108 -14.60 28.04 22.29
CA LYS A 108 -15.78 28.95 22.28
C LYS A 108 -17.03 28.34 22.90
N ARG A 109 -17.25 27.03 22.79
CA ARG A 109 -18.42 26.35 23.40
C ARG A 109 -18.36 26.33 24.94
N ARG A 110 -17.16 26.29 25.51
CA ARG A 110 -16.97 26.27 26.97
C ARG A 110 -17.30 27.63 27.61
N GLN A 111 -16.96 28.73 26.92
CA GLN A 111 -17.23 30.10 27.38
C GLN A 111 -18.72 30.50 27.35
N ARG A 112 -19.53 29.93 26.45
CA ARG A 112 -20.98 30.24 26.38
C ARG A 112 -21.83 29.50 27.41
N ARG A 113 -21.29 28.47 28.08
CA ARG A 113 -22.02 27.68 29.11
C ARG A 113 -21.75 28.15 30.54
N SER A 114 -20.80 29.07 30.73
CA SER A 114 -20.45 29.64 32.05
C SER A 114 -21.12 30.98 32.35
N ILE A 115 -21.99 31.46 31.46
CA ILE A 115 -22.86 32.61 31.70
C ILE A 115 -24.21 32.04 32.15
N THR A 116 -24.71 32.51 33.29
CA THR A 116 -25.95 32.06 33.98
C THR A 116 -25.79 30.87 34.93
N VAL A 117 -25.22 31.14 36.11
CA VAL A 117 -25.83 30.76 37.40
C VAL A 117 -25.70 31.98 38.31
N ARG A 118 -26.81 32.72 38.48
CA ARG A 118 -27.02 33.72 39.53
C ARG A 118 -28.40 33.48 40.09
#